data_AF-A0A1C5G6X4-F1
#
_entry.id   AF-A0A1C5G6X4-F1
#
_cell.length_a   1.000
_cell.length_b   1.000
_cell.length_c   1.000
_cell.angle_alpha   90.00
_cell.angle_beta   90.00
_cell.angle_gamma   90.00
#
_symmetry.space_group_name_H-M   'P 1'
#
loop_
_entity.id
_entity.type
_entity.pdbx_description
1 polymer ?
#
loop_
_entity_poly.entity_id
_entity_poly.type
_entity_poly.pdbx_seq_one_letter_code
_entity_poly.pdbx_strand_id
1 'polypeptide(L)'
;MRPDLAVAIDLRHGPDSGVLAVKLVGPREVERYDWIRVTVRDDKERPPPRTGSGVTLEAQQRQVWGPFWFRPGIEGGSEDHRSAEQGGKAVTDTWLFAIDRVLAPHWYSGGGAAWREDYKGAPMRLRIEVGLGDQSWVELLEIEQPRRSAYEDGGVTVA
;
A
#
# COMPACT_ATOMS: atom_id res chain seq x y z
N MET A 1 -18.44 12.76 18.46
CA MET A 1 -18.48 12.94 17.00
C MET A 1 -17.22 12.31 16.45
N ARG A 2 -17.30 11.28 15.61
CA ARG A 2 -16.11 10.72 14.95
C ARG A 2 -15.78 11.68 13.80
N PRO A 3 -14.63 12.35 13.79
CA PRO A 3 -14.26 13.14 12.63
C PRO A 3 -14.16 12.21 11.42
N ASP A 4 -14.72 12.65 10.30
CA ASP A 4 -14.61 11.95 9.03
C ASP A 4 -13.20 12.18 8.49
N LEU A 5 -12.38 11.12 8.45
CA LEU A 5 -11.01 11.19 7.98
C LEU A 5 -11.05 11.13 6.46
N ALA A 6 -11.20 12.29 5.82
CA ALA A 6 -11.10 12.37 4.37
C ALA A 6 -9.63 12.21 3.95
N VAL A 7 -9.35 11.25 3.07
CA VAL A 7 -8.00 10.98 2.54
C VAL A 7 -8.02 11.05 1.03
N ALA A 8 -7.12 11.87 0.45
CA ALA A 8 -6.80 11.83 -0.96
C ALA A 8 -5.55 10.97 -1.16
N ILE A 9 -5.62 10.01 -2.08
CA ILE A 9 -4.51 9.11 -2.38
C ILE A 9 -4.21 9.12 -3.86
N ASP A 10 -2.92 9.14 -4.18
CA ASP A 10 -2.40 9.00 -5.52
C ASP A 10 -1.33 7.90 -5.53
N LEU A 11 -1.54 6.88 -6.36
CA LEU A 11 -0.64 5.76 -6.53
C LEU A 11 0.07 5.93 -7.88
N ARG A 12 1.40 6.05 -7.86
CA ARG A 12 2.22 6.16 -9.08
C ARG A 12 3.25 5.05 -9.09
N HIS A 13 3.32 4.26 -10.14
CA HIS A 13 4.30 3.17 -10.21
C HIS A 13 4.79 2.92 -11.63
N GLY A 14 6.05 2.52 -11.74
CA GLY A 14 6.62 1.92 -12.92
C GLY A 14 6.38 0.39 -12.96
N PRO A 15 7.25 -0.36 -13.66
CA PRO A 15 7.15 -1.81 -13.73
C PRO A 15 7.29 -2.50 -12.37
N ASP A 16 8.28 -2.11 -11.56
CA ASP A 16 8.65 -2.83 -10.34
C ASP A 16 8.48 -2.03 -9.05
N SER A 17 8.48 -0.70 -9.13
CA SER A 17 8.46 0.19 -7.96
C SER A 17 7.58 1.41 -8.17
N GLY A 18 7.22 2.09 -7.09
CA GLY A 18 6.41 3.29 -7.13
C GLY A 18 6.45 4.12 -5.85
N VAL A 19 5.54 5.09 -5.81
CA VAL A 19 5.28 5.96 -4.68
C VAL A 19 3.78 6.00 -4.44
N LEU A 20 3.41 5.84 -3.17
CA LEU A 20 2.07 6.11 -2.67
C LEU A 20 2.08 7.48 -1.99
N ALA A 21 1.35 8.44 -2.55
CA ALA A 21 1.15 9.76 -1.97
C ALA A 21 -0.18 9.80 -1.23
N VAL A 22 -0.13 10.12 0.06
CA VAL A 22 -1.29 10.22 0.94
C VAL A 22 -1.41 11.66 1.42
N LYS A 23 -2.58 12.25 1.25
CA LYS A 23 -2.91 13.58 1.77
C LYS A 23 -4.16 13.48 2.63
N LEU A 24 -4.08 14.00 3.85
CA LEU A 24 -5.22 14.11 4.74
C LEU A 24 -5.99 15.39 4.37
N VAL A 25 -7.32 15.29 4.30
CA VAL A 25 -8.20 16.38 3.86
C VAL A 25 -9.03 16.93 5.02
N GLY A 26 -9.11 16.21 6.14
CA GLY A 26 -9.83 16.69 7.33
C GLY A 26 -9.75 15.75 8.53
N PRO A 27 -10.35 16.16 9.67
CA PRO A 27 -11.32 17.26 9.79
C PRO A 27 -10.65 18.65 9.77
N ARG A 28 -11.38 19.67 9.31
CA ARG A 28 -10.82 21.01 8.99
C ARG A 28 -10.19 21.73 10.19
N GLU A 29 -10.55 21.32 11.39
CA GLU A 29 -10.10 21.89 12.66
C GLU A 29 -8.73 21.34 13.11
N VAL A 30 -8.20 20.32 12.42
CA VAL A 30 -6.88 19.74 12.71
C VAL A 30 -5.85 20.37 11.78
N GLU A 31 -4.87 21.05 12.36
CA GLU A 31 -3.76 21.64 11.59
C GLU A 31 -2.64 20.61 11.31
N ARG A 32 -2.47 19.64 12.21
CA ARG A 32 -1.37 18.67 12.19
C ARG A 32 -1.77 17.37 12.89
N TYR A 33 -1.25 16.26 12.39
CA TYR A 33 -1.26 14.96 13.08
C TYR A 33 0.13 14.63 13.61
N ASP A 34 0.20 13.81 14.66
CA ASP A 34 1.46 13.40 15.31
C ASP A 34 2.14 12.27 14.57
N TRP A 35 1.36 11.42 13.89
CA TRP A 35 1.85 10.31 13.10
C TRP A 35 0.80 9.80 12.11
N ILE A 36 1.28 9.08 11.10
CA ILE A 36 0.47 8.26 10.21
C ILE A 36 1.08 6.87 10.13
N ARG A 37 0.24 5.84 10.15
CA ARG A 37 0.59 4.47 9.84
C ARG A 37 -0.29 3.99 8.69
N VAL A 38 0.33 3.49 7.64
CA VAL A 38 -0.37 2.88 6.51
C VAL A 38 -0.05 1.40 6.50
N THR A 39 -1.07 0.55 6.40
CA THR A 39 -0.93 -0.91 6.36
C THR A 39 -1.61 -1.48 5.12
N VAL A 40 -0.91 -2.34 4.39
CA VAL A 40 -1.47 -3.12 3.28
C VAL A 40 -2.33 -4.24 3.84
N ARG A 41 -3.56 -4.34 3.33
CA ARG A 41 -4.50 -5.43 3.61
C ARG A 41 -4.43 -6.45 2.48
N ASP A 42 -4.63 -7.71 2.82
CA ASP A 42 -4.60 -8.80 1.86
C ASP A 42 -5.88 -8.83 0.99
N ASP A 43 -5.74 -9.20 -0.29
CA ASP A 43 -6.85 -9.17 -1.24
C ASP A 43 -7.79 -10.39 -1.13
N LYS A 44 -7.33 -11.47 -0.52
CA LYS A 44 -8.08 -12.72 -0.42
C LYS A 44 -7.74 -13.42 0.89
N GLU A 45 -8.75 -13.98 1.55
CA GLU A 45 -8.51 -15.01 2.57
C GLU A 45 -7.84 -16.21 1.90
N ARG A 46 -6.74 -16.68 2.49
CA ARG A 46 -5.99 -17.83 1.96
C ARG A 46 -6.26 -19.03 2.86
N PRO A 47 -6.62 -20.19 2.27
CA PRO A 47 -6.76 -21.41 3.04
C PRO A 47 -5.39 -21.76 3.65
N PRO A 48 -5.39 -22.42 4.83
CA PRO A 48 -4.15 -22.82 5.48
C PRO A 48 -3.30 -23.70 4.54
N PRO A 49 -1.97 -23.74 4.74
CA PRO A 49 -1.09 -24.54 3.90
C PRO A 49 -1.50 -26.01 3.95
N ARG A 50 -1.46 -26.70 2.81
CA ARG A 50 -1.70 -28.15 2.79
C ARG A 50 -0.61 -28.88 3.59
N THR A 51 -1.01 -29.90 4.33
CA THR A 51 -0.07 -30.79 5.04
C THR A 51 0.98 -31.34 4.07
N GLY A 52 2.27 -31.22 4.43
CA GLY A 52 3.38 -31.66 3.58
C GLY A 52 3.85 -30.67 2.51
N SER A 53 3.26 -29.46 2.43
CA SER A 53 3.71 -28.41 1.48
C SER A 53 5.07 -27.78 1.82
N GLY A 54 5.60 -28.00 3.03
CA GLY A 54 6.80 -27.34 3.53
C GLY A 54 6.60 -25.85 3.88
N VAL A 55 5.40 -25.30 3.67
CA VAL A 55 5.06 -23.92 4.01
C VAL A 55 4.47 -23.84 5.40
N THR A 56 5.03 -22.98 6.26
CA THR A 56 4.49 -22.73 7.59
C THR A 56 3.31 -21.76 7.53
N LEU A 57 2.39 -21.86 8.50
CA LEU A 57 1.29 -20.90 8.64
C LEU A 57 1.83 -19.46 8.82
N GLU A 58 2.93 -19.32 9.58
CA GLU A 58 3.59 -18.04 9.78
C GLU A 58 4.13 -17.45 8.47
N ALA A 59 4.79 -18.25 7.63
CA ALA A 59 5.28 -17.79 6.32
C ALA A 59 4.13 -17.34 5.42
N GLN A 60 3.00 -18.04 5.47
CA GLN A 60 1.79 -17.67 4.74
C GLN A 60 1.16 -16.36 5.26
N GLN A 61 1.14 -16.16 6.58
CA GLN A 61 0.62 -14.96 7.22
C GLN A 61 1.52 -13.74 7.02
N ARG A 62 2.84 -13.93 6.92
CA ARG A 62 3.79 -12.83 6.63
C ARG A 62 3.70 -12.36 5.17
N GLN A 63 3.30 -13.24 4.24
CA GLN A 63 3.18 -12.89 2.83
C GLN A 63 2.11 -11.81 2.60
N VAL A 64 2.49 -10.69 1.99
CA VAL A 64 1.54 -9.71 1.47
C VAL A 64 0.83 -10.29 0.26
N TRP A 65 -0.50 -10.32 0.28
CA TRP A 65 -1.31 -10.88 -0.80
C TRP A 65 -2.00 -9.77 -1.59
N GLY A 66 -1.19 -8.98 -2.30
CA GLY A 66 -1.66 -7.83 -3.06
C GLY A 66 -0.67 -7.41 -4.15
N PRO A 67 -0.98 -6.34 -4.88
CA PRO A 67 -0.14 -5.87 -5.99
C PRO A 67 1.16 -5.17 -5.53
N PHE A 68 1.16 -4.55 -4.35
CA PHE A 68 2.28 -3.77 -3.83
C PHE A 68 2.50 -4.00 -2.33
N TRP A 69 3.73 -3.77 -1.88
CA TRP A 69 4.13 -3.70 -0.49
C TRP A 69 4.94 -2.44 -0.20
N PHE A 70 5.18 -2.12 1.07
CA PHE A 70 6.08 -1.02 1.44
C PHE A 70 7.54 -1.47 1.36
N ARG A 71 8.41 -0.55 0.92
CA ARG A 71 9.86 -0.80 0.88
C ARG A 71 10.44 -0.67 2.30
N PRO A 72 11.07 -1.72 2.87
CA PRO A 72 11.63 -1.66 4.21
C PRO A 72 12.71 -0.59 4.35
N GLY A 73 12.74 0.08 5.50
CA GLY A 73 13.76 1.08 5.85
C GLY A 73 13.66 2.40 5.08
N ILE A 74 12.70 2.55 4.16
CA ILE A 74 12.49 3.75 3.36
C ILE A 74 11.14 4.35 3.70
N GLU A 75 11.12 5.64 4.03
CA GLU A 75 9.88 6.38 4.36
C GLU A 75 9.01 5.70 5.43
N GLY A 76 9.68 5.07 6.41
CA GLY A 76 9.02 4.41 7.53
C GLY A 76 8.57 2.97 7.28
N GLY A 77 8.91 2.38 6.14
CA GLY A 77 8.54 1.00 5.80
C GLY A 77 9.10 -0.04 6.79
N SER A 78 8.23 -0.93 7.26
CA SER A 78 8.57 -2.02 8.17
C SER A 78 9.26 -3.19 7.46
N GLU A 79 10.03 -3.97 8.23
CA GLU A 79 10.73 -5.17 7.75
C GLU A 79 9.80 -6.27 7.24
N ASP A 80 8.55 -6.30 7.68
CA ASP A 80 7.54 -7.26 7.18
C ASP A 80 6.86 -6.79 5.89
N HIS A 81 7.28 -5.64 5.34
CA HIS A 81 6.75 -5.00 4.13
C HIS A 81 5.26 -4.59 4.19
N ARG A 82 4.57 -4.85 5.31
CA ARG A 82 3.11 -4.66 5.43
C ARG A 82 2.74 -3.24 5.80
N SER A 83 3.62 -2.53 6.49
CA SER A 83 3.29 -1.21 7.00
C SER A 83 4.38 -0.19 6.72
N ALA A 84 3.99 1.07 6.77
CA ALA A 84 4.92 2.18 6.85
C ALA A 84 4.39 3.21 7.85
N GLU A 85 5.27 3.76 8.68
CA GLU A 85 4.92 4.74 9.70
C GLU A 85 5.81 5.97 9.63
N GLN A 86 5.20 7.15 9.62
CA GLN A 86 5.91 8.42 9.59
C GLN A 86 5.46 9.35 10.70
N GLY A 87 6.42 10.13 11.20
CA GLY A 87 6.18 11.22 12.15
C GLY A 87 5.43 12.39 11.53
N GLY A 88 4.73 13.11 12.40
CA GLY A 88 3.68 14.06 12.11
C GLY A 88 4.01 15.16 11.12
N LYS A 89 3.06 15.42 10.21
CA LYS A 89 3.06 16.51 9.22
C LYS A 89 1.78 17.34 9.33
N ALA A 90 1.80 18.54 8.76
CA ALA A 90 0.61 19.38 8.67
C ALA A 90 -0.43 18.71 7.76
N VAL A 91 -1.72 18.98 7.95
CA VAL A 91 -2.80 18.44 7.10
C VAL A 91 -2.67 18.90 5.64
N THR A 92 -1.99 20.02 5.39
CA THR A 92 -1.68 20.49 4.03
C THR A 92 -0.62 19.66 3.31
N ASP A 93 0.21 18.93 4.07
CA ASP A 93 1.36 18.21 3.54
C ASP A 93 0.95 16.86 2.93
N THR A 94 1.85 16.31 2.12
CA THR A 94 1.72 14.98 1.54
C THR A 94 2.71 14.04 2.22
N TRP A 95 2.22 12.89 2.69
CA TRP A 95 3.04 11.77 3.08
C TRP A 95 3.36 10.93 1.85
N LEU A 96 4.63 10.60 1.69
CA LEU A 96 5.11 9.80 0.56
C LEU A 96 5.64 8.49 1.09
N PHE A 97 5.17 7.37 0.54
CA PHE A 97 5.64 6.05 0.91
C PHE A 97 6.22 5.34 -0.31
N ALA A 98 7.45 4.83 -0.17
CA ALA A 98 8.06 4.01 -1.20
C ALA A 98 7.43 2.62 -1.21
N ILE A 99 7.04 2.16 -2.40
CA ILE A 99 6.42 0.86 -2.60
C ILE A 99 7.10 0.09 -3.72
N ASP A 100 7.01 -1.22 -3.65
CA ASP A 100 7.50 -2.15 -4.67
C ASP A 100 6.40 -3.16 -5.00
N ARG A 101 6.46 -3.74 -6.21
CA ARG A 101 5.57 -4.85 -6.57
C ARG A 101 5.89 -6.05 -5.70
N VAL A 102 4.83 -6.69 -5.21
CA VAL A 102 4.98 -7.95 -4.48
C VAL A 102 5.45 -9.03 -5.43
N LEU A 103 6.51 -9.74 -5.04
CA LEU A 103 6.97 -10.93 -5.73
C LEU A 103 6.19 -12.15 -5.25
N ALA A 104 5.91 -13.07 -6.18
CA ALA A 104 5.34 -14.35 -5.82
C ALA A 104 6.25 -15.07 -4.83
N PRO A 105 5.72 -15.60 -3.72
CA PRO A 105 6.52 -16.45 -2.85
C PRO A 105 6.94 -17.71 -3.62
N HIS A 106 8.09 -18.28 -3.27
CA HIS A 106 8.65 -19.45 -3.95
C HIS A 106 7.72 -20.68 -3.96
N TRP A 107 6.76 -20.75 -3.04
CA TRP A 107 5.78 -21.81 -2.92
C TRP A 107 4.43 -21.52 -3.60
N TYR A 108 4.30 -20.38 -4.28
CA TYR A 108 3.11 -20.09 -5.08
C TYR A 108 3.14 -20.90 -6.39
N SER A 109 2.16 -21.78 -6.57
CA SER A 109 2.15 -22.81 -7.62
C SER A 109 2.17 -22.26 -9.05
N GLY A 110 1.65 -21.06 -9.27
CA GLY A 110 1.62 -20.43 -10.61
C GLY A 110 2.92 -19.70 -10.98
N GLY A 111 3.87 -19.59 -10.05
CA GLY A 111 5.09 -18.79 -10.22
C GLY A 111 4.83 -17.29 -10.42
N GLY A 112 5.90 -16.55 -10.70
CA GLY A 112 5.85 -15.08 -10.82
C GLY A 112 5.03 -14.55 -12.00
N ALA A 113 4.88 -15.32 -13.08
CA ALA A 113 4.07 -14.91 -14.23
C ALA A 113 2.56 -14.94 -13.90
N ALA A 114 2.07 -16.04 -13.31
CA ALA A 114 0.68 -16.13 -12.90
C ALA A 114 0.35 -15.17 -11.77
N TRP A 115 1.27 -14.95 -10.81
CA TRP A 115 1.08 -13.95 -9.76
C TRP A 115 0.85 -12.55 -10.33
N ARG A 116 1.67 -12.15 -11.31
CA ARG A 116 1.52 -10.85 -11.96
C ARG A 116 0.17 -10.72 -12.67
N GLU A 117 -0.33 -11.78 -13.29
CA GLU A 117 -1.65 -11.76 -13.93
C GLU A 117 -2.79 -11.75 -12.89
N ASP A 118 -2.69 -12.53 -11.80
CA ASP A 118 -3.66 -12.57 -10.70
C ASP A 118 -3.89 -11.20 -10.06
N TYR A 119 -2.84 -10.38 -9.99
CA TYR A 119 -2.86 -9.04 -9.38
C TYR A 119 -2.77 -7.90 -10.41
N LYS A 120 -2.93 -8.21 -11.70
CA LYS A 120 -2.94 -7.20 -12.76
C LYS A 120 -4.21 -6.37 -12.65
N GLY A 121 -4.04 -5.08 -12.36
CA GLY A 121 -5.17 -4.17 -12.18
C GLY A 121 -5.96 -4.40 -10.89
N ALA A 122 -5.54 -5.31 -10.01
CA ALA A 122 -6.15 -5.47 -8.69
C ALA A 122 -5.92 -4.21 -7.84
N PRO A 123 -6.88 -3.78 -7.01
CA PRO A 123 -6.70 -2.61 -6.17
C PRO A 123 -5.65 -2.87 -5.08
N MET A 124 -4.96 -1.82 -4.64
CA MET A 124 -4.20 -1.84 -3.40
C MET A 124 -5.14 -1.54 -2.23
N ARG A 125 -5.35 -2.53 -1.36
CA ARG A 125 -6.18 -2.35 -0.16
C ARG A 125 -5.35 -1.84 1.00
N LEU A 126 -5.79 -0.74 1.61
CA LEU A 126 -5.09 -0.08 2.71
C LEU A 126 -5.96 0.04 3.95
N ARG A 127 -5.29 0.06 5.10
CA ARG A 127 -5.76 0.64 6.36
C ARG A 127 -4.86 1.83 6.65
N ILE A 128 -5.44 3.01 6.76
CA ILE A 128 -4.73 4.22 7.17
C ILE A 128 -5.15 4.53 8.59
N GLU A 129 -4.17 4.70 9.46
CA GLU A 129 -4.37 5.12 10.84
C GLU A 129 -3.56 6.38 11.10
N VAL A 130 -4.19 7.38 11.73
CA VAL A 130 -3.55 8.64 12.09
C VAL A 130 -3.82 8.94 13.55
N GLY A 131 -2.86 9.55 14.24
CA GLY A 131 -2.99 9.91 15.64
C GLY A 131 -2.75 11.39 15.93
N LEU A 132 -3.45 11.87 16.95
CA LEU A 132 -3.30 13.20 17.54
C LEU A 132 -3.49 13.09 19.05
N GLY A 133 -2.43 13.32 19.83
CA GLY A 133 -2.44 13.12 21.27
C GLY A 133 -2.79 11.67 21.63
N ASP A 134 -3.85 11.51 22.42
CA ASP A 134 -4.38 10.21 22.84
C ASP A 134 -5.44 9.63 21.88
N GLN A 135 -5.76 10.34 20.81
CA GLN A 135 -6.79 9.95 19.85
C GLN A 135 -6.19 9.34 18.59
N SER A 136 -6.86 8.33 18.02
CA SER A 136 -6.54 7.82 16.69
C SER A 136 -7.80 7.55 15.86
N TRP A 137 -7.63 7.67 14.54
CA TRP A 137 -8.68 7.44 13.57
C TRP A 137 -8.19 6.52 12.47
N VAL A 138 -9.11 5.70 11.96
CA VAL A 138 -8.83 4.64 10.99
C VAL A 138 -9.76 4.80 9.80
N GLU A 139 -9.18 4.73 8.61
CA GLU A 139 -9.88 4.67 7.33
C GLU A 139 -9.44 3.45 6.51
N LEU A 140 -10.39 2.81 5.84
CA LEU A 140 -10.14 1.64 4.99
C LEU A 140 -10.36 2.02 3.54
N LEU A 141 -9.33 1.87 2.71
CA LEU A 141 -9.36 2.33 1.33
C LEU A 141 -9.00 1.20 0.38
N GLU A 142 -9.49 1.32 -0.84
CA GLU A 142 -9.09 0.53 -2.00
C GLU A 142 -8.68 1.49 -3.09
N ILE A 143 -7.47 1.33 -3.64
CA ILE A 143 -6.92 2.22 -4.64
C ILE A 143 -6.70 1.41 -5.90
N GLU A 144 -7.44 1.75 -6.94
CA GLU A 144 -7.24 1.13 -8.25
C GLU A 144 -5.84 1.42 -8.78
N GLN A 145 -5.22 0.42 -9.42
CA GLN A 145 -3.97 0.66 -10.14
C GLN A 145 -4.23 1.67 -11.27
N PRO A 146 -3.46 2.77 -11.36
CA PRO A 146 -3.60 3.69 -12.47
C PRO A 146 -3.41 2.89 -13.76
N ARG A 147 -4.32 3.07 -14.72
CA ARG A 147 -4.13 2.46 -16.04
C ARG A 147 -2.82 3.00 -16.59
N ARG A 148 -1.94 2.10 -17.02
CA ARG A 148 -0.71 2.46 -17.71
C ARG A 148 -1.10 3.43 -18.82
N SER A 149 -0.70 4.70 -18.70
CA SER A 149 -1.07 5.68 -19.71
C SER A 149 -0.42 5.25 -21.01
N ALA A 150 -1.19 5.16 -22.10
CA ALA A 150 -0.65 4.83 -23.43
C ALA A 150 0.38 5.86 -23.95
N TYR A 151 0.63 6.92 -23.19
CA TYR A 151 1.54 8.01 -23.52
C TYR A 151 3.02 7.72 -23.20
N GLU A 152 3.36 6.57 -22.62
CA GLU A 152 4.77 6.19 -22.40
C GLU A 152 5.42 5.46 -23.60
N ASP A 153 4.64 5.10 -24.64
CA ASP A 153 5.15 4.36 -25.82
C ASP A 153 5.42 5.23 -27.07
N GLY A 154 5.35 6.57 -26.99
CA GLY A 154 5.49 7.40 -28.19
C GLY A 154 5.85 8.85 -27.90
N GLY A 155 7.16 9.13 -27.99
CA GLY A 155 7.79 10.41 -28.31
C GLY A 155 6.99 11.69 -28.06
N VAL A 156 7.46 12.49 -27.09
CA VAL A 156 7.22 13.93 -27.06
C VAL A 156 7.67 14.51 -28.41
N THR A 157 6.71 14.84 -29.27
CA THR A 157 6.94 15.81 -30.34
C THR A 157 6.48 17.15 -29.78
N VAL A 158 7.45 18.01 -29.48
CA VAL A 158 7.20 19.43 -29.25
C VAL A 158 6.77 20.03 -30.59
N ALA A 159 5.60 20.65 -30.61
CA ALA A 159 5.20 21.64 -31.62
C ALA A 159 4.99 22.97 -30.91
#